data_AF-A0A7S1LN14-F1
#
_entry.id   AF-A0A7S1LN14-F1
#
_cell.length_a   1.000
_cell.length_b   1.000
_cell.length_c   1.000
_cell.angle_alpha   90.00
_cell.angle_beta   90.00
_cell.angle_gamma   90.00
#
_symmetry.space_group_name_H-M   'P 1'
#
loop_
_entity.id
_entity.type
_entity.pdbx_description
1 polymer ?
#
loop_
_entity_poly.entity_id
_entity_poly.type
_entity_poly.pdbx_seq_one_letter_code
_entity_poly.pdbx_strand_id
1 'polypeptide(L)'
;VILSWPPRPDDVLLLAGDVSNDFAVLRSTFEAVIERFGHVFYCPGNHDLWVHKSDGCKDSVEKLLKIEAMCNELGIQTKPGCVEGIHIVPLHSWYHAGFDPDPDVVDETLMPAEKVMTDFHVCKWPNGLTALGGSDTLARYMDGLNDDRLAPTIEERAEGPVISFSHFLPRQDL
;
A
#
# COMPACT_ATOMS: atom_id res chain seq x y z
N VAL A 1 7.47 4.78 20.96
CA VAL A 1 7.03 6.16 20.69
C VAL A 1 5.51 6.26 20.56
N ILE A 2 4.82 5.42 19.78
CA ILE A 2 3.35 5.47 19.69
C ILE A 2 2.64 4.97 20.96
N LEU A 3 3.17 3.91 21.60
CA LEU A 3 2.61 3.37 22.84
C LEU A 3 2.65 4.36 24.02
N SER A 4 3.51 5.39 23.96
CA SER A 4 3.56 6.45 24.97
C SER A 4 2.59 7.60 24.71
N TRP A 5 1.86 7.60 23.59
CA TRP A 5 0.85 8.61 23.32
C TRP A 5 -0.43 8.29 24.12
N PRO A 6 -1.19 9.32 24.54
CA PRO A 6 -2.52 9.11 25.09
C PRO A 6 -3.41 8.34 24.09
N PRO A 7 -4.31 7.47 24.55
CA PRO A 7 -5.33 6.86 23.70
C PRO A 7 -6.21 7.93 23.03
N ARG A 8 -6.59 7.66 21.79
CA ARG A 8 -7.37 8.51 20.89
C ARG A 8 -8.51 7.68 20.29
N PRO A 9 -9.49 7.24 21.11
CA PRO A 9 -10.54 6.33 20.67
C PRO A 9 -11.48 6.94 19.62
N ASP A 10 -11.49 8.26 19.46
CA ASP A 10 -12.32 8.97 18.48
C ASP A 10 -11.52 9.37 17.22
N ASP A 11 -10.20 9.14 17.18
CA ASP A 11 -9.35 9.52 16.05
C ASP A 11 -9.19 8.36 15.04
N VAL A 12 -9.02 8.75 13.78
CA VAL A 12 -8.65 7.87 12.67
C VAL A 12 -7.14 7.97 12.41
N LEU A 13 -6.46 6.83 12.30
CA LEU A 13 -5.09 6.75 11.79
C LEU A 13 -5.08 6.19 10.36
N LEU A 14 -4.41 6.90 9.44
CA LEU A 14 -4.12 6.40 8.09
C LEU A 14 -2.66 5.95 8.02
N LEU A 15 -2.44 4.66 7.81
CA LEU A 15 -1.12 4.06 7.60
C LEU A 15 -0.88 3.84 6.10
N ALA A 16 -0.21 4.81 5.47
CA ALA A 16 0.06 4.83 4.04
C ALA A 16 1.31 4.02 3.64
N GLY A 17 1.39 2.76 4.08
CA GLY A 17 2.42 1.80 3.69
C GLY A 17 3.76 1.94 4.40
N ASP A 18 4.68 1.06 4.01
CA ASP A 18 6.07 0.97 4.50
C ASP A 18 6.19 0.89 6.02
N VAL A 19 5.31 0.09 6.64
CA VAL A 19 5.37 -0.23 8.06
C VAL A 19 6.54 -1.17 8.33
N SER A 20 6.60 -2.30 7.63
CA SER A 20 7.66 -3.30 7.75
C SER A 20 7.50 -4.43 6.75
N ASN A 21 8.61 -4.92 6.20
CA ASN A 21 8.63 -6.21 5.49
C ASN A 21 8.58 -7.43 6.42
N ASP A 22 8.92 -7.30 7.70
CA ASP A 22 8.87 -8.42 8.65
C ASP A 22 7.45 -8.56 9.24
N PHE A 23 6.86 -9.75 9.12
CA PHE A 23 5.49 -10.02 9.60
C PHE A 23 5.29 -9.84 11.11
N ALA A 24 6.29 -10.15 11.93
CA ALA A 24 6.19 -10.00 13.38
C ALA A 24 6.27 -8.52 13.78
N VAL A 25 7.12 -7.75 13.12
CA VAL A 25 7.19 -6.29 13.30
C VAL A 25 5.91 -5.62 12.80
N LEU A 26 5.39 -6.06 11.66
CA LEU A 26 4.14 -5.54 11.10
C LEU A 26 2.96 -5.81 12.04
N ARG A 27 2.81 -7.05 12.54
CA ARG A 27 1.80 -7.40 13.54
C ARG A 27 1.93 -6.57 14.82
N SER A 28 3.11 -6.53 15.43
CA SER A 28 3.31 -5.79 16.68
C SER A 28 3.07 -4.29 16.52
N THR A 29 3.36 -3.73 15.35
CA THR A 29 3.05 -2.32 15.03
C THR A 29 1.55 -2.12 14.88
N PHE A 30 0.86 -3.02 14.19
CA PHE A 30 -0.60 -3.02 14.06
C PHE A 30 -1.31 -3.13 15.42
N GLU A 31 -0.89 -4.06 16.27
CA GLU A 31 -1.41 -4.19 17.65
C GLU A 31 -1.20 -2.90 18.46
N ALA A 32 -0.03 -2.26 18.32
CA ALA A 32 0.27 -1.00 19.02
C ALA A 32 -0.59 0.18 18.55
N VAL A 33 -0.95 0.26 17.26
CA VAL A 33 -1.78 1.36 16.73
C VAL A 33 -3.26 1.16 17.06
N ILE A 34 -3.79 -0.07 17.00
CA ILE A 34 -5.20 -0.33 17.34
C ILE A 34 -5.47 -0.18 18.85
N GLU A 35 -4.43 -0.30 19.70
CA GLU A 35 -4.53 0.04 21.13
C GLU A 35 -4.61 1.57 21.37
N ARG A 36 -4.34 2.38 20.34
CA ARG A 36 -4.27 3.85 20.47
C ARG A 36 -5.34 4.59 19.69
N PHE A 37 -5.81 4.08 18.55
CA PHE A 37 -6.77 4.76 17.69
C PHE A 37 -8.07 3.96 17.56
N GLY A 38 -9.20 4.67 17.47
CA GLY A 38 -10.51 4.02 17.28
C GLY A 38 -10.70 3.40 15.91
N HIS A 39 -10.07 3.98 14.89
CA HIS A 39 -10.12 3.52 13.51
C HIS A 39 -8.71 3.53 12.90
N VAL A 40 -8.36 2.49 12.17
CA VAL A 40 -7.04 2.36 11.54
C VAL A 40 -7.21 1.85 10.13
N PHE A 41 -6.93 2.70 9.15
CA PHE A 41 -6.91 2.33 7.74
C PHE A 41 -5.47 2.12 7.27
N TYR A 42 -5.27 1.14 6.39
CA TYR A 42 -3.96 0.76 5.89
C TYR A 42 -3.99 0.47 4.39
N CYS A 43 -2.96 0.94 3.67
CA CYS A 43 -2.61 0.43 2.36
C CYS A 43 -1.12 0.03 2.37
N PRO A 44 -0.72 -1.05 1.71
CA PRO A 44 0.68 -1.48 1.70
C PRO A 44 1.55 -0.61 0.81
N GLY A 45 2.79 -0.41 1.25
CA GLY A 45 3.86 0.17 0.44
C GLY A 45 4.72 -0.88 -0.26
N ASN A 46 5.74 -0.45 -1.01
CA ASN A 46 6.66 -1.40 -1.64
C ASN A 46 7.46 -2.20 -0.62
N HIS A 47 7.91 -1.56 0.48
CA HIS A 47 8.72 -2.22 1.49
C HIS A 47 7.94 -3.36 2.15
N ASP A 48 6.67 -3.15 2.47
CA ASP A 48 5.80 -4.18 3.06
C ASP A 48 5.74 -5.46 2.20
N LEU A 49 5.91 -5.32 0.88
CA LEU A 49 5.82 -6.41 -0.08
C LEU A 49 7.16 -7.09 -0.40
N TRP A 50 8.27 -6.67 0.22
CA TRP A 50 9.57 -7.35 0.04
C TRP A 50 9.52 -8.77 0.56
N VAL A 51 9.84 -9.77 -0.25
CA VAL A 51 9.70 -11.19 0.14
C VAL A 51 11.02 -11.76 0.68
N HIS A 52 11.00 -12.24 1.91
CA HIS A 52 12.09 -13.00 2.52
C HIS A 52 11.78 -14.50 2.52
N LYS A 53 12.83 -15.34 2.51
CA LYS A 53 12.67 -16.80 2.54
C LYS A 53 11.90 -17.29 3.78
N SER A 54 12.01 -16.58 4.89
CA SER A 54 11.32 -16.87 6.16
C SER A 54 9.82 -16.59 6.12
N ASP A 55 9.34 -15.81 5.15
CA ASP A 55 7.93 -15.38 5.07
C ASP A 55 6.99 -16.52 4.66
N GLY A 56 7.53 -17.61 4.12
CA GLY A 56 6.74 -18.72 3.57
C GLY A 56 5.78 -18.28 2.45
N CYS A 57 6.08 -17.18 1.77
CA CYS A 57 5.33 -16.67 0.62
C CYS A 57 6.05 -17.04 -0.67
N LYS A 58 5.31 -17.46 -1.69
CA LYS A 58 5.88 -17.76 -3.01
C LYS A 58 6.28 -16.48 -3.77
N ASP A 59 5.52 -15.41 -3.58
CA ASP A 59 5.67 -14.12 -4.25
C ASP A 59 5.04 -12.98 -3.42
N SER A 60 5.19 -11.75 -3.90
CA SER A 60 4.73 -10.52 -3.24
C SER A 60 3.21 -10.38 -3.29
N VAL A 61 2.54 -11.06 -4.23
CA VAL A 61 1.07 -11.12 -4.28
C VAL A 61 0.55 -11.99 -3.13
N GLU A 62 1.16 -13.15 -2.88
CA GLU A 62 0.81 -13.96 -1.71
C GLU A 62 1.11 -13.22 -0.40
N LYS A 63 2.23 -12.49 -0.36
CA LYS A 63 2.57 -11.66 0.80
C LYS A 63 1.53 -10.58 1.06
N LEU A 64 1.11 -9.85 0.01
CA LEU A 64 0.03 -8.88 0.07
C LEU A 64 -1.23 -9.50 0.69
N LEU A 65 -1.69 -10.65 0.17
CA LEU A 65 -2.89 -11.32 0.67
C LEU A 65 -2.76 -11.74 2.15
N LYS A 66 -1.58 -12.17 2.60
CA LYS A 66 -1.34 -12.51 4.02
C LYS A 66 -1.33 -11.27 4.92
N ILE A 67 -0.78 -10.15 4.46
CA ILE A 67 -0.84 -8.88 5.18
C ILE A 67 -2.29 -8.42 5.32
N GLU A 68 -3.10 -8.52 4.26
CA GLU A 68 -4.52 -8.17 4.31
C GLU A 68 -5.33 -9.08 5.23
N ALA A 69 -5.04 -10.39 5.21
CA ALA A 69 -5.65 -11.33 6.14
C ALA A 69 -5.33 -10.97 7.60
N MET A 70 -4.09 -10.56 7.89
CA MET A 70 -3.69 -10.07 9.20
C MET A 70 -4.41 -8.76 9.58
N CYS A 71 -4.53 -7.82 8.65
CA CYS A 71 -5.29 -6.58 8.88
C CYS A 71 -6.74 -6.90 9.26
N ASN A 72 -7.39 -7.80 8.50
CA ASN A 72 -8.75 -8.23 8.77
C ASN A 72 -8.89 -8.93 10.14
N GLU A 73 -7.93 -9.77 10.54
CA GLU A 73 -7.89 -10.39 11.87
C GLU A 73 -7.83 -9.34 13.00
N LEU A 74 -7.06 -8.27 12.80
CA LEU A 74 -6.85 -7.20 13.78
C LEU A 74 -7.89 -6.07 13.70
N GLY A 75 -8.84 -6.13 12.76
CA GLY A 75 -9.85 -5.09 12.55
C GLY A 75 -9.34 -3.82 11.87
N ILE A 76 -8.16 -3.87 11.22
CA ILE A 76 -7.59 -2.78 10.42
C ILE A 76 -8.26 -2.76 9.04
N GLN A 77 -8.72 -1.58 8.62
CA GLN A 77 -9.43 -1.40 7.35
C GLN A 77 -8.47 -1.28 6.16
N THR A 78 -8.54 -2.20 5.21
CA THR A 78 -7.79 -2.16 3.92
C THR A 78 -8.70 -1.93 2.71
N LYS A 79 -9.97 -1.65 2.98
CA LYS A 79 -11.02 -1.37 2.00
C LYS A 79 -11.70 -0.04 2.35
N PRO A 80 -12.44 0.55 1.42
CA PRO A 80 -13.20 1.76 1.70
C PRO A 80 -14.12 1.58 2.92
N GLY A 81 -14.25 2.63 3.71
CA GLY A 81 -15.13 2.68 4.89
C GLY A 81 -15.57 4.10 5.19
N CYS A 82 -16.56 4.25 6.06
CA CYS A 82 -17.09 5.54 6.48
C CYS A 82 -16.98 5.67 8.01
N VAL A 83 -16.43 6.79 8.47
CA VAL A 83 -16.32 7.15 9.89
C VAL A 83 -16.91 8.54 10.06
N GLU A 84 -17.98 8.66 10.86
CA GLU A 84 -18.68 9.93 11.13
C GLU A 84 -19.05 10.72 9.85
N GLY A 85 -19.44 10.03 8.78
CA GLY A 85 -19.82 10.63 7.50
C GLY A 85 -18.64 11.02 6.58
N ILE A 86 -17.41 10.70 6.96
CA ILE A 86 -16.21 10.86 6.12
C ILE A 86 -15.86 9.51 5.51
N HIS A 87 -15.79 9.44 4.18
CA HIS A 87 -15.41 8.24 3.45
C HIS A 87 -13.90 8.18 3.32
N ILE A 88 -13.30 7.08 3.75
CA ILE A 88 -11.86 6.86 3.71
C ILE A 88 -11.58 5.71 2.76
N VAL A 89 -10.67 5.94 1.80
CA VAL A 89 -10.44 5.05 0.66
C VAL A 89 -8.95 4.72 0.55
N PRO A 90 -8.50 3.59 1.14
CA PRO A 90 -7.16 3.05 0.88
C PRO A 90 -7.07 2.55 -0.56
N LEU A 91 -6.01 2.95 -1.28
CA LEU A 91 -5.78 2.57 -2.67
C LEU A 91 -4.49 1.78 -2.83
N HIS A 92 -4.57 0.66 -3.56
CA HIS A 92 -3.40 -0.01 -4.09
C HIS A 92 -2.84 0.76 -5.27
N SER A 93 -1.53 0.91 -5.31
CA SER A 93 -0.85 1.58 -6.40
C SER A 93 0.55 1.00 -6.55
N TRP A 94 1.16 1.23 -7.71
CA TRP A 94 2.57 0.97 -7.94
C TRP A 94 3.13 2.05 -8.86
N TYR A 95 4.41 2.38 -8.71
CA TYR A 95 5.07 3.30 -9.63
C TYR A 95 5.28 2.69 -11.01
N HIS A 96 5.41 3.55 -12.00
CA HIS A 96 5.89 3.22 -13.35
C HIS A 96 6.74 4.38 -13.86
N ALA A 97 7.82 4.08 -14.57
CA ALA A 97 8.75 5.11 -15.07
C ALA A 97 8.06 6.12 -16.00
N GLY A 98 7.03 5.70 -16.74
CA GLY A 98 6.25 6.56 -17.63
C GLY A 98 5.32 7.54 -16.90
N PHE A 99 5.24 7.50 -15.58
CA PHE A 99 4.54 8.52 -14.79
C PHE A 99 5.43 9.72 -14.45
N ASP A 100 6.73 9.64 -14.71
CA ASP A 100 7.65 10.76 -14.66
C ASP A 100 7.68 11.45 -16.04
N PRO A 101 7.16 12.69 -16.17
CA PRO A 101 7.22 13.42 -17.43
C PRO A 101 8.59 14.09 -17.66
N ASP A 102 9.44 14.15 -16.64
CA ASP A 102 10.72 14.82 -16.72
C ASP A 102 11.66 14.04 -17.65
N PRO A 103 12.52 14.74 -18.41
CA PRO A 103 13.50 14.08 -19.25
C PRO A 103 14.49 13.30 -18.38
N ASP A 104 14.85 12.09 -18.84
CA ASP A 104 15.88 11.29 -18.20
C ASP A 104 17.17 12.08 -17.98
N VAL A 105 17.76 11.92 -16.80
CA VAL A 105 19.05 12.53 -16.47
C VAL A 105 20.14 11.91 -17.34
N VAL A 106 20.72 12.73 -18.22
CA VAL A 106 21.77 12.31 -19.17
C VAL A 106 23.13 12.31 -18.48
N ASP A 107 23.32 11.39 -17.54
CA ASP A 107 24.60 11.13 -16.88
C ASP A 107 24.91 9.63 -16.95
N GLU A 108 25.91 9.27 -17.77
CA GLU A 108 26.32 7.88 -18.00
C GLU A 108 26.91 7.19 -16.76
N THR A 109 27.24 7.94 -15.71
CA THR A 109 27.69 7.39 -14.44
C THR A 109 26.53 6.91 -13.56
N LEU A 110 25.30 7.34 -13.85
CA LEU A 110 24.12 6.90 -13.13
C LEU A 110 23.69 5.51 -13.60
N MET A 111 23.35 4.68 -12.63
CA MET A 111 22.74 3.38 -12.89
C MET A 111 21.23 3.55 -13.05
N PRO A 112 20.58 2.78 -13.96
CA PRO A 112 19.13 2.75 -14.07
C PRO A 112 18.45 2.45 -12.73
N ALA A 113 17.29 3.05 -12.48
CA ALA A 113 16.48 2.86 -11.26
C ALA A 113 16.31 1.36 -10.91
N GLU A 114 16.03 0.53 -11.91
CA GLU A 114 15.86 -0.92 -11.78
C GLU A 114 17.08 -1.65 -11.16
N LYS A 115 18.28 -1.07 -11.27
CA LYS A 115 19.52 -1.63 -10.71
C LYS A 115 19.84 -1.13 -9.30
N VAL A 116 19.26 -0.01 -8.89
CA VAL A 116 19.57 0.64 -7.59
C VAL A 116 18.45 0.49 -6.58
N MET A 117 17.19 0.52 -7.03
CA MET A 117 16.03 0.38 -6.16
C MET A 117 15.92 -1.06 -5.68
N THR A 118 15.87 -1.23 -4.35
CA THR A 118 15.85 -2.55 -3.72
C THR A 118 14.63 -3.37 -4.13
N ASP A 119 13.48 -2.73 -4.31
CA ASP A 119 12.21 -3.36 -4.70
C ASP A 119 12.35 -4.30 -5.90
N PHE A 120 13.08 -3.90 -6.95
CA PHE A 120 13.26 -4.72 -8.16
C PHE A 120 14.01 -6.03 -7.90
N HIS A 121 14.73 -6.11 -6.78
CA HIS A 121 15.53 -7.25 -6.39
C HIS A 121 14.85 -8.14 -5.36
N VAL A 122 14.03 -7.56 -4.49
CA VAL A 122 13.45 -8.26 -3.32
C VAL A 122 11.96 -8.52 -3.44
N CYS A 123 11.21 -7.70 -4.18
CA CYS A 123 9.87 -8.06 -4.59
C CYS A 123 9.97 -9.20 -5.61
N LYS A 124 9.09 -10.18 -5.46
CA LYS A 124 8.92 -11.31 -6.38
C LYS A 124 7.52 -11.26 -6.94
N TRP A 125 7.37 -11.34 -8.26
CA TRP A 125 6.08 -11.22 -8.90
C TRP A 125 5.76 -12.52 -9.65
N PRO A 126 4.49 -12.95 -9.67
CA PRO A 126 4.09 -14.10 -10.48
C PRO A 126 4.31 -13.81 -11.97
N ASN A 127 4.37 -14.87 -12.77
CA ASN A 127 4.54 -14.77 -14.22
C ASN A 127 3.49 -13.82 -14.82
N GLY A 128 3.95 -12.88 -15.66
CA GLY A 128 3.10 -11.89 -16.31
C GLY A 128 3.02 -10.54 -15.59
N LEU A 129 3.50 -10.44 -14.35
CA LEU A 129 3.61 -9.18 -13.61
C LEU A 129 5.08 -8.75 -13.49
N THR A 130 5.40 -7.55 -13.96
CA THR A 130 6.75 -6.98 -13.84
C THR A 130 6.72 -5.45 -13.96
N ALA A 131 7.64 -4.79 -13.25
CA ALA A 131 7.95 -3.36 -13.43
C ALA A 131 9.24 -3.14 -14.26
N LEU A 132 9.92 -4.22 -14.67
CA LEU A 132 11.17 -4.15 -15.44
C LEU A 132 10.92 -3.82 -16.91
N GLY A 133 11.91 -3.19 -17.54
CA GLY A 133 11.95 -2.95 -18.98
C GLY A 133 10.82 -2.04 -19.47
N GLY A 134 10.34 -1.13 -18.62
CA GLY A 134 9.25 -0.22 -18.93
C GLY A 134 7.86 -0.86 -18.98
N SER A 135 7.71 -2.10 -18.50
CA SER A 135 6.39 -2.76 -18.42
C SER A 135 5.48 -2.09 -17.39
N ASP A 136 4.23 -1.82 -17.76
CA ASP A 136 3.19 -1.26 -16.88
C ASP A 136 2.28 -2.33 -16.24
N THR A 137 2.55 -3.61 -16.51
CA THR A 137 1.72 -4.74 -16.06
C THR A 137 1.50 -4.76 -14.55
N LEU A 138 2.54 -4.44 -13.76
CA LEU A 138 2.42 -4.40 -12.30
C LEU A 138 1.59 -3.22 -11.81
N ALA A 139 1.80 -2.03 -12.39
CA ALA A 139 1.02 -0.84 -12.05
C ALA A 139 -0.48 -1.05 -12.38
N ARG A 140 -0.79 -1.59 -13.56
CA ARG A 140 -2.16 -1.95 -13.95
C ARG A 140 -2.77 -3.03 -13.06
N TYR A 141 -1.97 -4.02 -12.64
CA TYR A 141 -2.44 -5.04 -11.71
C TYR A 141 -2.85 -4.44 -10.37
N MET A 142 -2.00 -3.60 -9.77
CA MET A 142 -2.32 -2.93 -8.51
C MET A 142 -3.52 -1.99 -8.63
N ASP A 143 -3.61 -1.26 -9.75
CA ASP A 143 -4.75 -0.40 -10.06
C ASP A 143 -6.07 -1.20 -10.15
N GLY A 144 -6.06 -2.31 -10.88
CA GLY A 144 -7.22 -3.20 -11.00
C GLY A 144 -7.66 -3.86 -9.69
N LEU A 145 -6.77 -3.98 -8.69
CA LEU A 145 -7.19 -4.42 -7.34
C LEU A 145 -8.14 -3.43 -6.66
N ASN A 146 -8.18 -2.17 -7.11
CA ASN A 146 -9.09 -1.16 -6.59
C ASN A 146 -10.50 -1.29 -7.16
N ASP A 147 -10.67 -1.79 -8.40
CA ASP A 147 -12.00 -1.92 -9.02
C ASP A 147 -12.95 -2.78 -8.17
N ASP A 148 -12.48 -3.94 -7.73
CA ASP A 148 -13.23 -4.87 -6.86
C ASP A 148 -13.50 -4.28 -5.46
N ARG A 149 -12.66 -3.34 -5.01
CA ARG A 149 -12.74 -2.73 -3.67
C ARG A 149 -13.66 -1.52 -3.64
N LEU A 150 -13.69 -0.76 -4.74
CA LEU A 150 -14.44 0.49 -4.87
C LEU A 150 -15.88 0.27 -5.31
N ALA A 151 -16.19 -0.86 -5.97
CA ALA A 151 -17.54 -1.15 -6.47
C ALA A 151 -18.65 -0.95 -5.41
N PRO A 152 -18.52 -1.43 -4.15
CA PRO A 152 -19.54 -1.20 -3.13
C PRO A 152 -19.70 0.27 -2.73
N THR A 153 -18.62 1.06 -2.82
CA THR A 153 -18.56 2.47 -2.39
C THR A 153 -19.02 3.45 -3.46
N ILE A 154 -18.99 3.04 -4.74
CA ILE A 154 -19.45 3.87 -5.87
C ILE A 154 -20.96 3.71 -6.10
N GLU A 155 -21.51 2.52 -5.84
CA GLU A 155 -22.95 2.25 -5.99
C GLU A 155 -23.79 3.03 -4.98
N GLU A 156 -23.28 3.21 -3.76
CA GLU A 156 -23.80 4.15 -2.78
C GLU A 156 -23.13 5.50 -3.04
N ARG A 157 -23.82 6.48 -3.66
CA ARG A 157 -23.26 7.83 -3.80
C ARG A 157 -22.84 8.33 -2.41
N ALA A 158 -21.54 8.29 -2.13
CA ALA A 158 -20.96 8.69 -0.88
C ALA A 158 -21.38 10.14 -0.56
N GLU A 159 -22.38 10.29 0.29
CA GLU A 159 -22.72 11.58 0.88
C GLU A 159 -21.62 11.92 1.88
N GLY A 160 -20.95 13.06 1.70
CA GLY A 160 -19.86 13.51 2.59
C GLY A 160 -18.49 13.62 1.91
N PRO A 161 -17.47 14.13 2.63
CA PRO A 161 -16.12 14.25 2.11
C PRO A 161 -15.46 12.87 1.92
N VAL A 162 -14.62 12.76 0.90
CA VAL A 162 -13.83 11.57 0.60
C VAL A 162 -12.35 11.87 0.84
N ILE A 163 -11.67 10.99 1.58
CA ILE A 163 -10.23 11.00 1.79
C ILE A 163 -9.68 9.69 1.21
N SER A 164 -9.09 9.77 0.02
CA SER A 164 -8.31 8.66 -0.54
C SER A 164 -6.85 8.78 -0.15
N PHE A 165 -6.18 7.66 0.05
CA PHE A 165 -4.74 7.63 0.27
C PHE A 165 -4.09 6.39 -0.35
N SER A 166 -2.83 6.55 -0.73
CA SER A 166 -1.98 5.51 -1.31
C SER A 166 -0.56 5.69 -0.80
N HIS A 167 0.25 4.65 -0.91
CA HIS A 167 1.66 4.74 -0.55
C HIS A 167 2.45 5.64 -1.52
N PHE A 168 2.20 5.48 -2.83
CA PHE A 168 2.80 6.32 -3.85
C PHE A 168 2.00 7.59 -4.06
N LEU A 169 2.69 8.67 -4.43
CA LEU A 169 2.06 9.94 -4.78
C LEU A 169 1.16 9.78 -6.00
N PRO A 170 0.02 10.50 -6.05
CA PRO A 170 -0.80 10.56 -7.24
C PRO A 170 0.00 11.16 -8.40
N ARG A 171 -0.40 10.81 -9.63
CA ARG A 171 0.16 11.45 -10.81
C ARG A 171 -0.11 12.95 -10.77
N GLN A 172 0.81 13.73 -11.32
CA GLN A 172 0.73 15.20 -11.31
C GLN A 172 -0.50 15.77 -12.06
N ASP A 173 -1.13 14.97 -12.92
CA ASP A 173 -2.30 15.36 -13.71
C ASP A 173 -3.65 15.05 -13.05
N LEU A 174 -3.65 14.49 -11.83
CA LEU A 174 -4.83 14.30 -10.97
C LEU A 174 -5.04 15.50 -10.05
#